data_AF-A0A4R6BM61-F1
#
_entry.id   AF-A0A4R6BM61-F1
#
_cell.length_a   1.000
_cell.length_b   1.000
_cell.length_c   1.000
_cell.angle_alpha   90.00
_cell.angle_beta   90.00
_cell.angle_gamma   90.00
#
_symmetry.space_group_name_H-M   'P 1'
#
loop_
_entity.id
_entity.type
_entity.pdbx_description
1 polymer ?
#
loop_
_entity_poly.entity_id
_entity_poly.type
_entity_poly.pdbx_seq_one_letter_code
_entity_poly.pdbx_strand_id
1 'polypeptide(L)'
;MEKKITWKEAWHDYTTNFFRPKAPISYQMYDKHKMIVIPFAILLLFLWIIYAFTNELYTEEFYKLPIDEQHRLEVWDSFKMALSYLGIFSLLMLAGFTSELRMFNKRGKSSLAYLVASILSIVGGIIYSVLMLKYNMKIQFMIVLIPILTSSLMANTDYVRKIKKKGWQE
;
A
#
# COMPACT_ATOMS: atom_id res chain seq x y z
N MET A 1 27.98 10.50 20.52
CA MET A 1 26.59 10.09 20.78
C MET A 1 25.76 10.44 19.55
N GLU A 2 25.19 9.46 18.86
CA GLU A 2 24.26 9.75 17.77
C GLU A 2 23.03 10.45 18.31
N LYS A 3 22.77 11.67 17.85
CA LYS A 3 21.60 12.45 18.22
C LYS A 3 20.36 11.72 17.71
N LYS A 4 19.55 11.16 18.61
CA LYS A 4 18.30 10.48 18.25
C LYS A 4 17.33 11.48 17.63
N ILE A 5 16.88 11.21 16.41
CA ILE A 5 15.85 12.00 15.73
C ILE A 5 14.54 11.95 16.51
N THR A 6 13.99 13.12 16.81
CA THR A 6 12.70 13.29 17.49
C THR A 6 11.52 13.10 16.54
N TRP A 7 10.34 12.81 17.07
CA TRP A 7 9.11 12.70 16.26
C TRP A 7 8.73 14.01 15.55
N LYS A 8 8.96 15.15 16.21
CA LYS A 8 8.69 16.46 15.62
C LYS A 8 9.58 16.73 14.41
N GLU A 9 10.87 16.41 14.51
CA GLU A 9 11.81 16.51 13.38
C GLU A 9 11.41 15.58 12.23
N ALA A 10 11.03 14.33 12.54
CA ALA A 10 10.59 13.38 11.53
C ALA A 10 9.30 13.81 10.81
N TRP A 11 8.31 14.32 11.55
CA TRP A 11 7.08 14.84 10.97
C TRP A 11 7.33 16.08 10.09
N HIS A 12 8.19 16.98 10.56
CA HIS A 12 8.56 18.17 9.79
C HIS A 12 9.32 17.81 8.51
N ASP A 13 10.28 16.88 8.57
CA ASP A 13 11.00 16.41 7.38
C ASP A 13 10.06 15.70 6.40
N TYR A 14 9.19 14.82 6.91
CA TYR A 14 8.21 14.10 6.09
C TYR A 14 7.31 15.04 5.30
N THR A 15 6.72 16.04 5.96
CA THR A 15 5.78 16.98 5.33
C THR A 15 6.49 17.97 4.39
N THR A 16 7.63 18.51 4.79
CA THR A 16 8.40 19.50 3.99
C THR A 16 8.98 18.88 2.72
N ASN A 17 9.37 17.60 2.78
CA ASN A 17 9.99 16.89 1.67
C ASN A 17 9.04 15.90 0.99
N PHE A 18 7.72 15.96 1.25
CA PHE A 18 6.75 15.00 0.72
C PHE A 18 6.73 14.93 -0.82
N PHE A 19 7.00 16.04 -1.51
CA PHE A 19 7.07 16.10 -2.97
C PHE A 19 8.52 16.24 -3.49
N ARG A 20 9.53 15.95 -2.66
CA ARG A 20 10.96 16.12 -2.99
C ARG A 20 11.69 14.77 -2.99
N PRO A 21 11.52 13.94 -4.02
CA PRO A 21 12.05 12.56 -4.04
C PRO A 21 13.58 12.45 -4.09
N LYS A 22 14.28 13.56 -4.37
CA LYS A 22 15.75 13.63 -4.37
C LYS A 22 16.34 14.30 -3.12
N ALA A 23 15.50 14.79 -2.19
CA ALA A 23 16.00 15.43 -0.98
C ALA A 23 16.80 14.43 -0.12
N PRO A 24 17.94 14.84 0.48
CA PRO A 24 18.73 13.97 1.35
C PRO A 24 17.89 13.40 2.50
N ILE A 25 18.11 12.15 2.87
CA ILE A 25 17.43 11.49 4.00
C ILE A 25 18.43 10.61 4.74
N SER A 26 18.44 10.62 6.08
CA SER A 26 19.28 9.71 6.86
C SER A 26 18.62 8.33 7.01
N TYR A 27 19.38 7.30 7.39
CA TYR A 27 18.78 5.97 7.63
C TYR A 27 17.81 6.00 8.82
N GLN A 28 18.19 6.76 9.85
CA GLN A 28 17.34 7.00 11.02
C GLN A 28 16.05 7.74 10.65
N MET A 29 16.12 8.74 9.77
CA MET A 29 14.95 9.52 9.35
C MET A 29 13.96 8.66 8.56
N TYR A 30 14.47 7.84 7.64
CA TYR A 30 13.65 6.89 6.89
C TYR A 30 12.93 5.90 7.82
N ASP A 31 13.62 5.34 8.83
CA ASP A 31 13.01 4.44 9.82
C ASP A 31 11.88 5.16 10.57
N LYS A 32 12.08 6.43 10.95
CA LYS A 32 11.04 7.25 11.58
C LYS A 32 9.86 7.55 10.66
N HIS A 33 10.09 7.84 9.39
CA HIS A 33 9.01 8.03 8.42
C HIS A 33 8.14 6.78 8.29
N LYS A 34 8.73 5.58 8.30
CA LYS A 34 7.96 4.34 8.33
C LYS A 34 7.09 4.25 9.58
N MET A 35 7.60 4.64 10.75
CA MET A 35 6.79 4.66 11.97
C MET A 35 5.65 5.71 11.92
N ILE A 36 5.77 6.76 11.10
CA ILE A 36 4.66 7.69 10.84
C ILE A 36 3.59 7.00 9.99
N VAL A 37 3.98 6.33 8.90
CA VAL A 37 3.05 5.75 7.91
C VAL A 37 2.34 4.48 8.43
N ILE A 38 3.02 3.65 9.24
CA ILE A 38 2.49 2.36 9.71
C ILE A 38 1.14 2.49 10.46
N PRO A 39 0.97 3.39 11.44
CA PRO A 39 -0.32 3.58 12.11
C PRO A 39 -1.46 3.93 11.14
N PHE A 40 -1.20 4.78 10.14
CA PHE A 40 -2.18 5.10 9.10
C PHE A 40 -2.51 3.89 8.23
N ALA A 41 -1.51 3.06 7.89
CA ALA A 41 -1.72 1.80 7.19
C ALA A 41 -2.61 0.83 7.95
N ILE A 42 -2.34 0.66 9.25
CA ILE A 42 -3.15 -0.20 10.13
C ILE A 42 -4.57 0.35 10.21
N LEU A 43 -4.75 1.65 10.46
CA LEU A 43 -6.07 2.26 10.55
C LEU A 43 -6.88 2.08 9.25
N LEU A 44 -6.27 2.37 8.10
CA LEU A 44 -6.94 2.23 6.81
C LEU A 44 -7.28 0.77 6.48
N LEU A 45 -6.43 -0.19 6.88
CA LEU A 45 -6.74 -1.61 6.76
C LEU A 45 -7.94 -2.00 7.65
N PHE A 46 -7.97 -1.54 8.90
CA PHE A 46 -9.11 -1.77 9.80
C PHE A 46 -10.41 -1.18 9.24
N LEU A 47 -10.38 0.05 8.71
CA LEU A 47 -11.54 0.66 8.08
C LEU A 47 -12.01 -0.13 6.85
N TRP A 48 -11.08 -0.65 6.05
CA TRP A 48 -11.42 -1.51 4.92
C TRP A 48 -12.05 -2.83 5.36
N ILE A 49 -11.53 -3.47 6.41
CA ILE A 49 -12.11 -4.67 6.99
C ILE A 49 -13.53 -4.38 7.47
N ILE A 50 -13.74 -3.32 8.25
CA ILE A 50 -15.07 -2.92 8.69
C ILE A 50 -15.99 -2.76 7.47
N TYR A 51 -15.59 -1.98 6.48
CA TYR A 51 -16.35 -1.79 5.24
C TYR A 51 -16.73 -3.12 4.57
N ALA A 52 -15.76 -4.04 4.44
CA ALA A 52 -15.96 -5.34 3.80
C ALA A 52 -16.96 -6.24 4.58
N PHE A 53 -17.02 -6.13 5.90
CA PHE A 53 -17.93 -6.93 6.74
C PHE A 53 -19.26 -6.23 7.05
N THR A 54 -19.35 -4.91 6.91
CA THR A 54 -20.60 -4.15 7.15
C THR A 54 -21.45 -4.00 5.90
N ASN A 55 -20.94 -4.36 4.71
CA ASN A 55 -21.73 -4.32 3.49
C ASN A 55 -22.74 -5.48 3.52
N GLU A 56 -23.99 -5.19 3.89
CA GLU A 56 -25.07 -6.17 4.04
C GLU A 56 -25.57 -6.68 2.68
N LEU A 57 -24.72 -7.38 1.92
CA LEU A 57 -25.16 -8.02 0.68
C LEU A 57 -26.04 -9.25 0.98
N TYR A 58 -25.71 -10.00 2.03
CA TYR A 58 -26.31 -11.31 2.32
C TYR A 58 -27.52 -11.20 3.25
N THR A 59 -28.53 -10.39 2.87
CA THR A 59 -29.80 -10.28 3.60
C THR A 59 -30.76 -11.42 3.21
N GLU A 60 -31.86 -11.59 3.96
CA GLU A 60 -32.91 -12.56 3.57
C GLU A 60 -33.50 -12.27 2.18
N GLU A 61 -33.53 -11.01 1.75
CA GLU A 61 -34.02 -10.62 0.42
C GLU A 61 -33.07 -11.08 -0.69
N PHE A 62 -31.77 -11.03 -0.44
CA PHE A 62 -30.76 -11.52 -1.40
C PHE A 62 -30.97 -12.99 -1.74
N TYR A 63 -31.23 -13.84 -0.74
CA TYR A 63 -31.44 -15.27 -0.95
C TYR A 63 -32.76 -15.62 -1.65
N LYS A 64 -33.70 -14.65 -1.78
CA LYS A 64 -34.94 -14.81 -2.55
C LYS A 64 -34.76 -14.52 -4.04
N LEU A 65 -33.64 -13.92 -4.45
CA LEU A 65 -33.37 -13.60 -5.85
C LEU A 65 -33.01 -14.85 -6.66
N PRO A 66 -33.20 -14.85 -7.99
CA PRO A 66 -32.67 -15.89 -8.87
C PRO A 66 -31.15 -16.03 -8.73
N ILE A 67 -30.63 -17.26 -8.88
CA ILE A 67 -29.19 -17.56 -8.71
C ILE A 67 -28.31 -16.67 -9.60
N ASP A 68 -28.71 -16.42 -10.84
CA ASP A 68 -27.94 -15.57 -11.77
C ASP A 68 -27.85 -14.12 -11.28
N GLU A 69 -28.91 -13.63 -10.63
CA GLU A 69 -28.96 -12.28 -10.08
C GLU A 69 -28.16 -12.17 -8.78
N GLN A 70 -28.22 -13.20 -7.91
CA GLN A 70 -27.35 -13.32 -6.74
C GLN A 70 -25.88 -13.26 -7.16
N HIS A 71 -25.49 -14.11 -8.12
CA HIS A 71 -24.11 -14.16 -8.61
C HIS A 71 -23.66 -12.83 -9.21
N ARG A 72 -24.51 -12.18 -10.03
CA ARG A 72 -24.22 -10.85 -10.58
C ARG A 72 -23.95 -9.82 -9.47
N LEU A 73 -24.75 -9.82 -8.41
CA LEU A 73 -24.60 -8.92 -7.28
C LEU A 73 -23.30 -9.18 -6.51
N GLU A 74 -22.95 -10.46 -6.26
CA GLU A 74 -21.70 -10.82 -5.61
C GLU A 74 -20.46 -10.44 -6.44
N VAL A 75 -20.53 -10.59 -7.77
CA VAL A 75 -19.47 -10.13 -8.69
C VAL A 75 -19.27 -8.62 -8.55
N TRP A 76 -20.36 -7.85 -8.59
CA TRP A 76 -20.32 -6.40 -8.43
C TRP A 76 -19.80 -5.95 -7.07
N ASP A 77 -20.23 -6.62 -6.00
CA ASP A 77 -19.73 -6.33 -4.66
C ASP A 77 -18.24 -6.65 -4.54
N SER A 78 -17.80 -7.80 -5.05
CA SER A 78 -16.37 -8.15 -5.08
C SER A 78 -15.52 -7.15 -5.87
N PHE A 79 -16.05 -6.60 -6.96
CA PHE A 79 -15.44 -5.53 -7.74
C PHE A 79 -15.28 -4.23 -6.93
N LYS A 80 -16.35 -3.79 -6.25
CA LYS A 80 -16.31 -2.59 -5.40
C LYS A 80 -15.31 -2.76 -4.25
N MET A 81 -15.30 -3.91 -3.60
CA MET A 81 -14.35 -4.21 -2.52
C MET A 81 -12.90 -4.21 -3.01
N ALA A 82 -12.63 -4.73 -4.21
CA ALA A 82 -11.28 -4.72 -4.77
C ALA A 82 -10.82 -3.31 -5.16
N LEU A 83 -11.71 -2.50 -5.74
CA LEU A 83 -11.40 -1.10 -6.04
C LEU A 83 -11.17 -0.27 -4.78
N SER A 84 -11.98 -0.44 -3.74
CA SER A 84 -11.77 0.26 -2.47
C SER A 84 -10.44 -0.13 -1.83
N TYR A 85 -10.10 -1.43 -1.89
CA TYR A 85 -8.82 -1.94 -1.43
C TYR A 85 -7.64 -1.33 -2.20
N LEU A 86 -7.71 -1.33 -3.54
CA LEU A 86 -6.68 -0.73 -4.40
C LEU A 86 -6.53 0.77 -4.17
N GLY A 87 -7.63 1.48 -3.93
CA GLY A 87 -7.62 2.90 -3.57
C GLY A 87 -6.86 3.16 -2.26
N ILE A 88 -7.19 2.40 -1.21
CA ILE A 88 -6.50 2.48 0.08
C ILE A 88 -5.02 2.14 -0.07
N PHE A 89 -4.71 1.05 -0.78
CA PHE A 89 -3.33 0.64 -1.01
C PHE A 89 -2.54 1.72 -1.77
N SER A 90 -3.14 2.35 -2.78
CA SER A 90 -2.52 3.44 -3.53
C SER A 90 -2.19 4.64 -2.63
N LEU A 91 -3.08 5.01 -1.71
CA LEU A 91 -2.81 6.07 -0.73
C LEU A 91 -1.64 5.71 0.20
N LEU A 92 -1.56 4.45 0.64
CA LEU A 92 -0.45 3.97 1.48
C LEU A 92 0.88 3.94 0.73
N MET A 93 0.86 3.51 -0.53
CA MET A 93 2.01 3.58 -1.40
C MET A 93 2.49 5.02 -1.52
N LEU A 94 1.59 5.96 -1.85
CA LEU A 94 1.91 7.39 -1.99
C LEU A 94 2.48 7.99 -0.70
N ALA A 95 1.93 7.63 0.47
CA ALA A 95 2.45 8.09 1.76
C ALA A 95 3.92 7.66 1.99
N GLY A 96 4.28 6.43 1.59
CA GLY A 96 5.65 5.93 1.72
C GLY A 96 6.59 6.31 0.56
N PHE A 97 6.04 6.67 -0.60
CA PHE A 97 6.72 6.70 -1.89
C PHE A 97 7.95 7.60 -1.90
N THR A 98 7.79 8.86 -1.49
CA THR A 98 8.88 9.83 -1.53
C THR A 98 10.02 9.45 -0.60
N SER A 99 9.71 8.86 0.55
CA SER A 99 10.73 8.36 1.48
C SER A 99 11.53 7.20 0.89
N GLU A 100 10.88 6.30 0.15
CA GLU A 100 11.55 5.23 -0.60
C GLU A 100 12.48 5.79 -1.69
N LEU A 101 11.99 6.74 -2.49
CA LEU A 101 12.80 7.35 -3.56
C LEU A 101 14.02 8.10 -3.01
N ARG A 102 13.85 8.86 -1.92
CA ARG A 102 14.95 9.53 -1.23
C ARG A 102 15.99 8.53 -0.72
N MET A 103 15.54 7.38 -0.21
CA MET A 103 16.44 6.32 0.27
C MET A 103 17.17 5.60 -0.86
N PHE A 104 16.51 5.33 -1.99
CA PHE A 104 17.18 4.85 -3.20
C PHE A 104 18.27 5.81 -3.67
N ASN A 105 17.95 7.11 -3.70
CA ASN A 105 18.89 8.17 -4.06
C ASN A 105 20.09 8.21 -3.09
N LYS A 106 19.86 8.18 -1.77
CA LYS A 106 20.94 8.12 -0.76
C LYS A 106 21.87 6.93 -1.00
N ARG A 107 21.32 5.77 -1.36
CA ARG A 107 22.09 4.54 -1.61
C ARG A 107 22.79 4.53 -2.96
N GLY A 108 22.58 5.53 -3.83
CA GLY A 108 23.04 5.51 -5.21
C GLY A 108 22.49 4.32 -6.00
N LYS A 109 21.29 3.84 -5.67
CA LYS A 109 20.65 2.68 -6.32
C LYS A 109 19.47 3.16 -7.15
N SER A 110 19.24 2.49 -8.28
CA SER A 110 18.07 2.76 -9.11
C SER A 110 16.78 2.38 -8.40
N SER A 111 15.81 3.30 -8.38
CA SER A 111 14.44 3.07 -7.90
C SER A 111 13.53 2.48 -8.98
N LEU A 112 14.02 2.25 -10.20
CA LEU A 112 13.20 1.88 -11.35
C LEU A 112 12.38 0.60 -11.12
N ALA A 113 13.00 -0.45 -10.58
CA ALA A 113 12.29 -1.70 -10.31
C ALA A 113 11.14 -1.51 -9.32
N TYR A 114 11.38 -0.75 -8.24
CA TYR A 114 10.36 -0.38 -7.27
C TYR A 114 9.23 0.44 -7.91
N LEU A 115 9.58 1.44 -8.74
CA LEU A 115 8.60 2.26 -9.48
C LEU A 115 7.73 1.43 -10.41
N VAL A 116 8.35 0.58 -11.23
CA VAL A 116 7.64 -0.30 -12.18
C VAL A 116 6.74 -1.27 -11.43
N ALA A 117 7.24 -1.93 -10.37
CA ALA A 117 6.41 -2.81 -9.55
C ALA A 117 5.23 -2.07 -8.91
N SER A 118 5.45 -0.85 -8.42
CA SER A 118 4.39 -0.01 -7.83
C SER A 118 3.29 0.32 -8.85
N ILE A 119 3.68 0.76 -10.05
CA ILE A 119 2.75 1.11 -11.13
C ILE A 119 2.00 -0.13 -11.61
N LEU A 120 2.71 -1.23 -11.88
CA LEU A 120 2.11 -2.49 -12.30
C LEU A 120 1.17 -3.06 -11.26
N SER A 121 1.44 -2.83 -9.96
CA SER A 121 0.54 -3.26 -8.89
C SER A 121 -0.82 -2.59 -8.98
N ILE A 122 -0.83 -1.26 -9.15
CA ILE A 122 -2.06 -0.49 -9.21
C ILE A 122 -2.77 -0.72 -10.55
N VAL A 123 -2.07 -0.52 -11.66
CA VAL A 123 -2.63 -0.64 -13.01
C VAL A 123 -3.07 -2.08 -13.29
N GLY A 124 -2.23 -3.06 -12.94
CA GLY A 124 -2.55 -4.48 -13.09
C GLY A 124 -3.73 -4.90 -12.21
N GLY A 125 -3.81 -4.41 -10.98
CA GLY A 125 -4.96 -4.64 -10.09
C GLY A 125 -6.26 -4.09 -10.66
N ILE A 126 -6.24 -2.89 -11.22
CA ILE A 126 -7.42 -2.28 -11.88
C ILE A 126 -7.82 -3.09 -13.11
N ILE A 127 -6.88 -3.41 -14.00
CA ILE A 127 -7.14 -4.21 -15.20
C ILE A 127 -7.74 -5.57 -14.82
N TYR A 128 -7.14 -6.25 -13.84
CA TYR A 128 -7.65 -7.52 -13.34
C TYR A 128 -9.09 -7.38 -12.82
N SER A 129 -9.37 -6.36 -12.00
CA SER A 129 -10.70 -6.13 -11.46
C SER A 129 -11.74 -5.90 -12.57
N VAL A 130 -11.39 -5.13 -13.60
CA VAL A 130 -12.26 -4.88 -14.76
C VAL A 130 -12.48 -6.15 -15.59
N LEU A 131 -11.44 -6.96 -15.80
CA LEU A 131 -11.57 -8.23 -16.51
C LEU A 131 -12.47 -9.20 -15.76
N MET A 132 -12.31 -9.34 -14.45
CA MET A 132 -13.16 -10.20 -13.62
C MET A 132 -14.63 -9.76 -13.68
N LEU A 133 -14.90 -8.45 -13.60
CA LEU A 133 -16.25 -7.91 -13.80
C LEU A 133 -16.80 -8.24 -15.20
N LYS A 134 -16.00 -8.04 -16.25
CA LYS A 134 -16.39 -8.32 -17.65
C LYS A 134 -16.73 -9.79 -17.87
N TYR A 135 -16.00 -10.72 -17.25
CA TYR A 135 -16.23 -12.15 -17.35
C TYR A 135 -17.24 -12.69 -16.33
N ASN A 136 -17.90 -11.81 -15.57
CA ASN A 136 -18.86 -12.17 -14.53
C ASN A 136 -18.27 -13.14 -13.48
N MET A 137 -17.04 -12.88 -13.06
CA MET A 137 -16.30 -13.70 -12.09
C MET A 137 -16.01 -12.91 -10.82
N LYS A 138 -16.12 -13.56 -9.66
CA LYS A 138 -15.75 -12.96 -8.37
C LYS A 138 -14.25 -12.73 -8.31
N ILE A 139 -13.84 -11.58 -7.76
CA ILE A 139 -12.43 -11.26 -7.62
C ILE A 139 -11.77 -12.18 -6.59
N GLN A 140 -10.67 -12.83 -7.00
CA GLN A 140 -9.78 -13.52 -6.06
C GLN A 140 -8.83 -12.51 -5.42
N PHE A 141 -9.09 -12.12 -4.18
CA PHE A 141 -8.30 -11.11 -3.47
C PHE A 141 -6.82 -11.47 -3.34
N MET A 142 -6.47 -12.75 -3.22
CA MET A 142 -5.07 -13.19 -3.18
C MET A 142 -4.26 -12.71 -4.39
N ILE A 143 -4.87 -12.66 -5.58
CA ILE A 143 -4.22 -12.16 -6.80
C ILE A 143 -3.99 -10.64 -6.72
N VAL A 144 -4.91 -9.90 -6.12
CA VAL A 144 -4.78 -8.46 -5.88
C VAL A 144 -3.66 -8.16 -4.88
N LEU A 145 -3.34 -9.09 -3.97
CA LEU A 145 -2.27 -8.96 -2.97
C LEU A 145 -0.85 -9.23 -3.51
N ILE A 146 -0.69 -10.06 -4.54
CA ILE A 146 0.64 -10.44 -5.07
C ILE A 146 1.50 -9.22 -5.44
N PRO A 147 0.98 -8.21 -6.17
CA PRO A 147 1.78 -7.06 -6.54
C PRO A 147 2.19 -6.19 -5.33
N ILE A 148 1.37 -6.17 -4.28
CA ILE A 148 1.65 -5.49 -3.01
C ILE A 148 2.85 -6.12 -2.31
N LEU A 149 2.86 -7.45 -2.23
CA LEU A 149 3.97 -8.20 -1.67
C LEU A 149 5.24 -7.95 -2.47
N THR A 150 5.15 -7.95 -3.80
CA THR A 150 6.28 -7.67 -4.69
C THR A 150 6.89 -6.29 -4.43
N SER A 151 6.04 -5.25 -4.35
CA SER A 151 6.48 -3.88 -4.07
C SER A 151 7.13 -3.75 -2.68
N SER A 152 6.64 -4.51 -1.70
CA SER A 152 7.19 -4.55 -0.33
C SER A 152 8.57 -5.22 -0.27
N LEU A 153 8.80 -6.25 -1.09
CA LEU A 153 10.10 -6.92 -1.20
C LEU A 153 11.16 -6.03 -1.87
N MET A 154 10.74 -5.11 -2.73
CA MET A 154 11.62 -4.15 -3.39
C MET A 154 11.88 -2.88 -2.57
N ALA A 155 11.21 -2.72 -1.42
CA ALA A 155 11.37 -1.55 -0.55
C ALA A 155 12.73 -1.52 0.17
N ASN A 156 13.14 -0.33 0.63
CA ASN A 156 14.42 -0.17 1.35
C ASN A 156 14.38 -0.70 2.81
N THR A 157 13.21 -1.14 3.29
CA THR A 157 12.96 -1.51 4.69
C THR A 157 13.93 -2.56 5.22
N ASP A 158 14.18 -3.63 4.48
CA ASP A 158 15.08 -4.71 4.93
C ASP A 158 16.53 -4.27 4.96
N TYR A 159 16.94 -3.44 4.01
CA TYR A 159 18.28 -2.86 4.00
C TYR A 159 18.48 -1.95 5.23
N VAL A 160 17.57 -1.00 5.48
CA VAL A 160 17.68 -0.09 6.63
C VAL A 160 17.65 -0.85 7.96
N ARG A 161 16.83 -1.91 8.06
CA ARG A 161 16.78 -2.78 9.24
C ARG A 161 18.12 -3.47 9.51
N LYS A 162 18.85 -3.89 8.47
CA LYS A 162 20.20 -4.46 8.60
C LYS A 162 21.20 -3.41 9.08
N ILE A 163 21.13 -2.17 8.57
CA ILE A 163 21.98 -1.06 9.05
C ILE A 163 21.69 -0.77 10.52
N LYS A 164 20.43 -0.62 10.91
CA LYS A 164 20.01 -0.41 12.30
C LYS A 164 20.61 -1.45 13.27
N LYS A 165 20.60 -2.73 12.88
CA LYS A 165 21.17 -3.82 13.70
C LYS A 165 22.69 -3.74 13.88
N LYS A 166 23.40 -3.12 12.94
CA LYS A 166 24.87 -2.94 13.00
C LYS A 166 25.29 -1.69 13.77
N GLY A 167 24.33 -0.94 14.31
CA GLY A 167 24.55 0.46 14.70
C GLY A 167 24.43 1.35 13.47
N TRP A 168 23.80 2.51 13.61
CA TRP A 168 23.63 3.41 12.48
C TRP A 168 25.02 3.81 11.95
N GLN A 169 25.17 3.71 10.63
CA GLN A 169 26.36 4.15 9.91
C GLN A 169 25.79 4.96 8.74
N GLU A 170 26.02 6.27 8.75
CA GLU A 170 25.42 7.20 7.79
C GLU A 170 26.07 7.15 6.42
#